data_AF-A0A139RK81-F1
#
_entry.id   AF-A0A139RK81-F1
#
_cell.length_a   1.000
_cell.length_b   1.000
_cell.length_c   1.000
_cell.angle_alpha   90.00
_cell.angle_beta   90.00
_cell.angle_gamma   90.00
#
_symmetry.space_group_name_H-M   'P 1'
#
loop_
_entity.id
_entity.type
_entity.pdbx_description
1 polymer ?
#
loop_
_entity_poly.entity_id
_entity_poly.type
_entity_poly.pdbx_seq_one_letter_code
_entity_poly.pdbx_strand_id
1 'polypeptide(L)'
;MFNKEVDLTILDVKSEFSSWDFLPVGAILSDSEEILAYFEELLELVMKREKEIANLSARDDITGATFVNFGKEMKMKLCIIEEYSAMLSSITDNKMRKRVQDLVLSIVSRSRSSGVYICICMQQPRSELLSTAIRDNLGVRICLSNGAITDELARMVFGETDNIDNHAPRFSGYIMTTDGQFSKPRKFWNINLHEHGLEKISIFEKAFLYGIKKRKLLE
;
A
#
# COMPACT_ATOMS: atom_id res chain seq x y z
N MET A 1 -16.16 -0.56 -3.82
CA MET A 1 -14.71 -0.74 -3.63
C MET A 1 -13.92 -0.85 -4.93
N PHE A 2 -13.39 -1.99 -5.40
CA PHE A 2 -12.13 -1.98 -6.17
C PHE A 2 -12.07 -1.63 -7.69
N ASN A 3 -13.10 -1.06 -8.34
CA ASN A 3 -12.88 -0.64 -9.76
C ASN A 3 -13.67 0.61 -10.23
N LYS A 4 -14.53 1.19 -9.37
CA LYS A 4 -15.13 2.51 -9.65
C LYS A 4 -14.67 3.59 -8.67
N GLU A 5 -14.28 3.21 -7.46
CA GLU A 5 -13.77 4.11 -6.42
C GLU A 5 -12.26 4.00 -6.25
N VAL A 6 -11.69 2.84 -6.59
CA VAL A 6 -10.26 2.55 -6.46
C VAL A 6 -9.71 2.14 -7.81
N ASP A 7 -8.63 2.79 -8.21
CA ASP A 7 -7.73 2.40 -9.28
C ASP A 7 -6.55 1.65 -8.63
N LEU A 8 -6.37 0.38 -8.98
CA LEU A 8 -5.42 -0.54 -8.34
C LEU A 8 -4.28 -0.88 -9.31
N THR A 9 -3.05 -0.79 -8.82
CA THR A 9 -1.86 -1.32 -9.47
C THR A 9 -1.08 -2.18 -8.47
N ILE A 10 -0.62 -3.34 -8.89
CA ILE A 10 0.16 -4.30 -8.12
C ILE A 10 1.53 -4.43 -8.79
N LEU A 11 2.60 -4.22 -8.05
CA LEU A 11 3.97 -4.46 -8.49
C LEU A 11 4.37 -5.86 -8.01
N ASP A 12 4.49 -6.79 -8.95
CA ASP A 12 4.72 -8.22 -8.71
C ASP A 12 5.91 -8.70 -9.54
N VAL A 13 7.11 -8.61 -8.98
CA VAL A 13 8.34 -9.09 -9.64
C VAL A 13 8.60 -10.58 -9.40
N LYS A 14 7.84 -11.22 -8.50
CA LYS A 14 7.95 -12.65 -8.17
C LYS A 14 6.93 -13.53 -8.88
N SER A 15 6.02 -12.92 -9.63
CA SER A 15 4.95 -13.60 -10.36
C SER A 15 3.92 -14.30 -9.46
N GLU A 16 3.75 -13.87 -8.21
CA GLU A 16 2.76 -14.41 -7.25
C GLU A 16 1.31 -14.12 -7.69
N PHE A 17 1.09 -13.00 -8.37
CA PHE A 17 -0.19 -12.56 -8.90
C PHE A 17 -0.31 -12.76 -10.42
N SER A 18 0.73 -13.26 -11.09
CA SER A 18 0.78 -13.45 -12.54
C SER A 18 -0.38 -14.27 -13.13
N SER A 19 -0.99 -15.15 -12.33
CA SER A 19 -2.12 -16.00 -12.72
C SER A 19 -3.50 -15.37 -12.48
N TRP A 20 -3.56 -14.11 -12.04
CA TRP A 20 -4.80 -13.41 -11.72
C TRP A 20 -5.37 -12.70 -12.96
N ASP A 21 -5.66 -13.47 -14.01
CA ASP A 21 -6.12 -13.00 -15.32
C ASP A 21 -7.48 -12.27 -15.30
N PHE A 22 -8.19 -12.34 -14.17
CA PHE A 22 -9.45 -11.62 -13.95
C PHE A 22 -9.25 -10.14 -13.62
N LEU A 23 -8.02 -9.72 -13.28
CA LEU A 23 -7.70 -8.31 -13.07
C LEU A 23 -7.60 -7.56 -14.42
N PRO A 24 -7.88 -6.24 -14.45
CA PRO A 24 -7.73 -5.45 -15.67
C PRO A 24 -6.30 -5.51 -16.22
N VAL A 25 -6.18 -5.46 -17.55
CA VAL A 25 -4.87 -5.34 -18.23
C VAL A 25 -4.14 -4.09 -17.71
N GLY A 26 -2.86 -4.25 -17.38
CA GLY A 26 -2.02 -3.20 -16.80
C GLY A 26 -2.18 -3.00 -15.28
N ALA A 27 -3.02 -3.80 -14.61
CA ALA A 27 -3.13 -3.76 -13.15
C ALA A 27 -1.95 -4.43 -12.44
N ILE A 28 -1.19 -5.31 -13.12
CA ILE A 28 0.01 -5.96 -12.59
C ILE A 28 1.20 -5.50 -13.43
N LEU A 29 2.25 -5.02 -12.76
CA LEU A 29 3.52 -4.63 -13.37
C LEU A 29 4.65 -5.48 -12.78
N SER A 30 5.56 -5.95 -13.63
CA SER A 30 6.68 -6.81 -13.24
C SER A 30 8.03 -6.34 -13.81
N ASP A 31 8.02 -5.54 -14.88
CA ASP A 31 9.22 -5.03 -15.52
C ASP A 31 9.76 -3.78 -14.79
N SER A 32 11.08 -3.65 -14.70
CA SER A 32 11.72 -2.54 -13.99
C SER A 32 11.43 -1.18 -14.61
N GLU A 33 11.44 -1.07 -15.94
CA GLU A 33 11.22 0.20 -16.65
C GLU A 33 9.76 0.64 -16.55
N GLU A 34 8.83 -0.32 -16.66
CA GLU A 34 7.41 -0.06 -16.40
C GLU A 34 7.17 0.41 -14.95
N ILE A 35 7.85 -0.18 -13.98
CA ILE A 35 7.76 0.23 -12.57
C ILE A 35 8.28 1.66 -12.37
N LEU A 36 9.42 2.01 -12.98
CA LEU A 36 9.93 3.39 -12.91
C LEU A 36 8.93 4.37 -13.51
N ALA A 37 8.48 4.13 -14.74
CA ALA A 37 7.52 4.98 -15.44
C ALA A 37 6.24 5.16 -14.60
N TYR A 38 5.73 4.07 -14.02
CA TYR A 38 4.56 4.11 -13.15
C TYR A 38 4.78 5.02 -11.92
N PHE A 39 5.94 4.96 -11.25
CA PHE A 39 6.20 5.85 -10.11
C PHE A 39 6.33 7.32 -10.53
N GLU A 40 6.84 7.61 -11.72
CA GLU A 40 6.90 8.97 -12.26
C GLU A 40 5.49 9.51 -12.53
N GLU A 41 4.65 8.74 -13.23
CA GLU A 41 3.23 9.06 -13.46
C GLU A 41 2.46 9.23 -12.14
N LEU A 42 2.74 8.37 -11.15
CA LEU A 42 2.08 8.42 -9.85
C LEU A 42 2.44 9.71 -9.09
N LEU A 43 3.70 10.16 -9.16
CA LEU A 43 4.10 11.43 -8.56
C LEU A 43 3.45 12.62 -9.28
N GLU A 44 3.39 12.61 -10.61
CA GLU A 44 2.68 13.64 -11.38
C GLU A 44 1.19 13.72 -11.00
N LEU A 45 0.55 12.56 -10.82
CA LEU A 45 -0.83 12.49 -10.35
C LEU A 45 -1.00 13.11 -8.96
N VAL A 46 -0.09 12.82 -8.02
CA VAL A 46 -0.10 13.43 -6.69
C VAL A 46 0.01 14.95 -6.80
N MET A 47 0.95 15.46 -7.60
CA MET A 47 1.17 16.89 -7.81
C MET A 47 -0.06 17.58 -8.42
N LYS A 48 -0.68 16.95 -9.41
CA LYS A 48 -1.90 17.46 -10.05
C LYS A 48 -3.04 17.58 -9.03
N ARG A 49 -3.29 16.52 -8.25
CA ARG A 49 -4.37 16.49 -7.27
C ARG A 49 -4.13 17.46 -6.12
N GLU A 50 -2.89 17.61 -5.67
CA GLU A 50 -2.53 18.61 -4.66
C GLU A 50 -2.92 20.02 -5.11
N LYS A 51 -2.64 20.37 -6.37
CA LYS A 51 -3.04 21.65 -6.96
C LYS A 51 -4.56 21.80 -7.06
N GLU A 52 -5.28 20.76 -7.48
CA GLU A 52 -6.75 20.78 -7.58
C GLU A 52 -7.39 20.96 -6.19
N ILE A 53 -6.90 20.25 -5.17
CA ILE A 53 -7.35 20.38 -3.77
C ILE A 53 -7.06 21.77 -3.21
N ALA A 54 -5.89 22.34 -3.50
CA ALA A 54 -5.55 23.70 -3.09
C ALA A 54 -6.49 24.73 -3.74
N ASN A 55 -6.79 24.57 -5.03
CA ASN A 55 -7.74 25.45 -5.73
C ASN A 55 -9.15 25.36 -5.15
N LEU A 56 -9.62 24.16 -4.82
CA LEU A 56 -10.91 23.96 -4.15
C LEU A 56 -10.93 24.64 -2.78
N SER A 57 -9.88 24.44 -1.99
CA SER A 57 -9.76 25.05 -0.65
C SER A 57 -9.84 26.58 -0.72
N ALA A 58 -9.16 27.18 -1.70
CA ALA A 58 -9.17 28.63 -1.91
C ALA A 58 -10.50 29.16 -2.47
N ARG A 59 -11.15 28.41 -3.36
CA ARG A 59 -12.42 28.82 -3.98
C ARG A 59 -13.59 28.75 -3.00
N ASP A 60 -13.63 27.68 -2.19
CA ASP A 60 -14.78 27.36 -1.35
C ASP A 60 -14.53 27.73 0.13
N ASP A 61 -13.39 28.36 0.45
CA ASP A 61 -12.96 28.75 1.81
C ASP A 61 -13.00 27.58 2.81
N ILE A 62 -12.57 26.40 2.36
CA ILE A 62 -12.56 25.17 3.14
C ILE A 62 -11.13 24.86 3.58
N THR A 63 -10.92 24.65 4.87
CA THR A 63 -9.67 24.13 5.39
C THR A 63 -9.67 22.60 5.42
N GLY A 64 -8.54 21.98 5.09
CA GLY A 64 -8.39 20.52 5.16
C GLY A 64 -9.14 19.74 4.07
N ALA A 65 -9.39 20.35 2.91
CA ALA A 65 -9.94 19.62 1.77
C ALA A 65 -9.02 18.46 1.35
N THR A 66 -9.63 17.38 0.88
CA THR A 66 -8.95 16.18 0.41
C THR A 66 -9.61 15.67 -0.87
N PHE A 67 -9.07 14.61 -1.46
CA PHE A 67 -9.68 13.95 -2.62
C PHE A 67 -11.14 13.55 -2.40
N VAL A 68 -11.57 13.31 -1.14
CA VAL A 68 -12.96 12.96 -0.79
C VAL A 68 -13.93 14.06 -1.21
N ASN A 69 -13.51 15.33 -1.15
CA ASN A 69 -14.34 16.47 -1.55
C ASN A 69 -14.68 16.46 -3.05
N PHE A 70 -13.93 15.72 -3.88
CA PHE A 70 -14.15 15.58 -5.32
C PHE A 70 -15.06 14.38 -5.67
N GLY A 71 -15.52 13.61 -4.69
CA GLY A 71 -16.45 12.51 -4.90
C GLY A 71 -15.97 11.51 -5.98
N LYS A 72 -16.74 11.39 -7.07
CA LYS A 72 -16.43 10.46 -8.18
C LYS A 72 -15.41 11.00 -9.19
N GLU A 73 -15.07 12.29 -9.13
CA GLU A 73 -14.12 12.91 -10.07
C GLU A 73 -12.67 12.52 -9.77
N MET A 74 -12.34 12.33 -8.48
CA MET A 74 -11.05 11.81 -8.04
C MET A 74 -11.19 10.43 -7.42
N LYS A 75 -10.80 9.39 -8.17
CA LYS A 75 -10.75 8.02 -7.65
C LYS A 75 -9.54 7.82 -6.72
N MET A 76 -9.69 7.02 -5.69
CA MET A 76 -8.56 6.57 -4.89
C MET A 76 -7.58 5.79 -5.79
N LYS A 77 -6.28 6.09 -5.72
CA LYS A 77 -5.24 5.30 -6.39
C LYS A 77 -4.53 4.46 -5.33
N LEU A 78 -4.45 3.16 -5.54
CA LEU A 78 -3.79 2.21 -4.65
C LEU A 78 -2.69 1.48 -5.42
N CYS A 79 -1.45 1.67 -4.98
CA CYS A 79 -0.30 0.89 -5.39
C CYS A 79 -0.01 -0.17 -4.33
N ILE A 80 0.08 -1.45 -4.70
CA ILE A 80 0.54 -2.52 -3.82
C ILE A 80 1.88 -3.00 -4.34
N ILE A 81 2.90 -3.01 -3.49
CA ILE A 81 4.21 -3.60 -3.80
C ILE A 81 4.27 -4.93 -3.05
N GLU A 82 4.17 -6.05 -3.77
CA GLU A 82 4.10 -7.40 -3.19
C GLU A 82 5.34 -7.74 -2.37
N GLU A 83 6.52 -7.44 -2.90
CA GLU A 83 7.78 -7.54 -2.17
C GLU A 83 8.74 -6.44 -2.62
N TYR A 84 8.86 -5.40 -1.79
CA TYR A 84 9.69 -4.24 -2.09
C TYR A 84 11.18 -4.57 -2.20
N SER A 85 11.67 -5.53 -1.41
CA SER A 85 13.08 -5.94 -1.44
C SER A 85 13.44 -6.59 -2.78
N ALA A 86 12.54 -7.42 -3.30
CA ALA A 86 12.69 -8.08 -4.58
C ALA A 86 12.56 -7.08 -5.73
N MET A 87 11.62 -6.13 -5.62
CA MET A 87 11.45 -5.05 -6.60
C MET A 87 12.72 -4.20 -6.73
N LEU A 88 13.32 -3.78 -5.62
CA LEU A 88 14.58 -3.02 -5.68
C LEU A 88 15.72 -3.87 -6.23
N SER A 89 15.74 -5.17 -5.93
CA SER A 89 16.78 -6.09 -6.36
C SER A 89 16.68 -6.46 -7.84
N SER A 90 15.49 -6.47 -8.44
CA SER A 90 15.29 -6.69 -9.87
C SER A 90 15.81 -5.53 -10.72
N ILE A 91 15.84 -4.31 -10.15
CA ILE A 91 16.42 -3.13 -10.80
C ILE A 91 17.95 -3.18 -10.66
N THR A 92 18.64 -3.56 -11.74
CA THR A 92 20.11 -3.71 -11.76
C THR A 92 20.86 -2.39 -11.91
N ASP A 93 20.26 -1.39 -12.55
CA ASP A 93 20.83 -0.04 -12.66
C ASP A 93 20.70 0.71 -11.32
N ASN A 94 21.85 1.07 -10.74
CA ASN A 94 21.91 1.75 -9.44
C ASN A 94 21.29 3.17 -9.46
N LYS A 95 21.39 3.91 -10.58
CA LYS A 95 20.76 5.23 -10.71
C LYS A 95 19.24 5.09 -10.77
N MET A 96 18.76 4.12 -11.54
CA MET A 96 17.34 3.79 -11.64
C MET A 96 16.78 3.37 -10.29
N ARG A 97 17.47 2.46 -9.57
CA ARG A 97 17.06 2.02 -8.23
C ARG A 97 16.95 3.19 -7.26
N LYS A 98 17.95 4.07 -7.24
CA LYS A 98 17.93 5.28 -6.42
C LYS A 98 16.77 6.20 -6.79
N ARG A 99 16.52 6.40 -8.09
CA ARG A 99 15.40 7.20 -8.59
C ARG A 99 14.06 6.66 -8.12
N VAL A 100 13.85 5.34 -8.18
CA VAL A 100 12.63 4.69 -7.65
C VAL A 100 12.49 4.94 -6.15
N GLN A 101 13.56 4.80 -5.36
CA GLN A 101 13.50 5.10 -3.93
C GLN A 101 13.16 6.58 -3.64
N ASP A 102 13.74 7.52 -4.39
CA ASP A 102 13.46 8.96 -4.28
C ASP A 102 12.00 9.28 -4.65
N LEU A 103 11.45 8.62 -5.68
CA LEU A 103 10.05 8.75 -6.08
C LEU A 103 9.11 8.20 -5.01
N VAL A 104 9.37 7.00 -4.47
CA VAL A 104 8.58 6.41 -3.39
C VAL A 104 8.52 7.36 -2.20
N LEU A 105 9.66 7.90 -1.76
CA LEU A 105 9.72 8.89 -0.68
C LEU A 105 8.90 10.16 -0.98
N SER A 106 9.04 10.68 -2.19
CA SER A 106 8.30 11.89 -2.63
C SER A 106 6.79 11.65 -2.67
N ILE A 107 6.34 10.46 -3.05
CA ILE A 107 4.92 10.11 -3.09
C ILE A 107 4.38 9.96 -1.66
N VAL A 108 4.99 9.12 -0.81
CA VAL A 108 4.46 8.86 0.54
C VAL A 108 4.39 10.12 1.41
N SER A 109 5.31 11.07 1.20
CA SER A 109 5.31 12.34 1.94
C SER A 109 4.23 13.32 1.52
N ARG A 110 3.68 13.19 0.31
CA ARG A 110 2.74 14.15 -0.30
C ARG A 110 1.34 13.59 -0.51
N SER A 111 1.17 12.27 -0.41
CA SER A 111 -0.03 11.61 -0.90
C SER A 111 -1.23 11.61 0.05
N ARG A 112 -1.05 12.06 1.31
CA ARG A 112 -2.06 11.96 2.37
C ARG A 112 -3.42 12.57 2.00
N SER A 113 -3.43 13.74 1.36
CA SER A 113 -4.67 14.43 0.97
C SER A 113 -5.12 14.09 -0.46
N SER A 114 -4.22 13.61 -1.33
CA SER A 114 -4.48 13.40 -2.77
C SER A 114 -5.18 12.07 -3.09
N GLY A 115 -5.44 11.22 -2.08
CA GLY A 115 -6.10 9.94 -2.28
C GLY A 115 -5.24 8.94 -3.06
N VAL A 116 -3.91 9.08 -2.97
CA VAL A 116 -2.93 8.14 -3.51
C VAL A 116 -2.30 7.39 -2.34
N TYR A 117 -2.35 6.06 -2.38
CA TYR A 117 -1.88 5.20 -1.31
C TYR A 117 -0.90 4.16 -1.84
N ILE A 118 0.19 3.95 -1.12
CA ILE A 118 1.16 2.88 -1.37
C ILE A 118 1.11 1.89 -0.21
N CYS A 119 0.91 0.61 -0.51
CA CYS A 119 1.06 -0.50 0.40
C CYS A 119 2.37 -1.22 0.08
N ILE A 120 3.30 -1.23 1.04
CA ILE A 120 4.63 -1.83 0.89
C ILE A 120 4.67 -3.11 1.71
N CYS A 121 4.81 -4.26 1.06
CA CYS A 121 5.01 -5.54 1.70
C CYS A 121 6.50 -5.93 1.66
N MET A 122 7.00 -6.47 2.78
CA MET A 122 8.38 -6.91 2.94
C MET A 122 8.46 -8.08 3.92
N GLN A 123 9.29 -9.07 3.61
CA GLN A 123 9.64 -10.13 4.58
C GLN A 123 10.60 -9.65 5.68
N GLN A 124 11.59 -8.83 5.32
CA GLN A 124 12.57 -8.26 6.25
C GLN A 124 12.75 -6.75 5.98
N PRO A 125 12.24 -5.87 6.85
CA PRO A 125 12.26 -4.42 6.64
C PRO A 125 13.63 -3.80 7.00
N ARG A 126 14.68 -4.16 6.26
CA ARG A 126 16.04 -3.62 6.48
C ARG A 126 16.08 -2.14 6.11
N SER A 127 16.76 -1.33 6.93
CA SER A 127 16.87 0.13 6.74
C SER A 127 17.57 0.54 5.44
N GLU A 128 18.43 -0.33 4.91
CA GLU A 128 19.12 -0.15 3.62
C GLU A 128 18.16 -0.21 2.43
N LEU A 129 17.09 -1.01 2.57
CA LEU A 129 16.06 -1.17 1.55
C LEU A 129 14.96 -0.13 1.76
N LEU A 130 14.40 -0.10 2.97
CA LEU A 130 13.34 0.83 3.37
C LEU A 130 13.91 1.89 4.32
N SER A 131 14.27 3.04 3.78
CA SER A 131 14.88 4.12 4.56
C SER A 131 13.96 4.60 5.69
N THR A 132 14.55 5.11 6.77
CA THR A 132 13.81 5.71 7.88
C THR A 132 12.87 6.83 7.40
N ALA A 133 13.31 7.65 6.44
CA ALA A 133 12.49 8.71 5.87
C ALA A 133 11.21 8.19 5.20
N ILE A 134 11.26 7.06 4.48
CA ILE A 134 10.06 6.44 3.93
C ILE A 134 9.17 5.94 5.07
N ARG A 135 9.74 5.22 6.05
CA ARG A 135 9.00 4.65 7.19
C ARG A 135 8.24 5.70 8.00
N ASP A 136 8.83 6.87 8.20
CA ASP A 136 8.22 7.96 8.97
C ASP A 136 6.99 8.56 8.27
N ASN A 137 6.91 8.43 6.95
CA ASN A 137 5.75 8.86 6.16
C ASN A 137 4.68 7.76 6.01
N LEU A 138 4.95 6.52 6.43
CA LEU A 138 3.96 5.43 6.41
C LEU A 138 3.02 5.54 7.62
N GLY A 139 1.76 5.92 7.35
CA GLY A 139 0.76 6.18 8.39
C GLY A 139 0.20 4.93 9.08
N VAL A 140 0.37 3.75 8.49
CA VAL A 140 -0.07 2.47 9.05
C VAL A 140 1.08 1.47 8.91
N ARG A 141 1.41 0.77 10.00
CA ARG A 141 2.46 -0.25 10.03
C ARG A 141 1.87 -1.53 10.58
N ILE A 142 2.12 -2.64 9.89
CA ILE A 142 1.60 -3.97 10.25
C ILE A 142 2.78 -4.94 10.29
N CYS A 143 2.88 -5.73 11.36
CA CYS A 143 3.81 -6.83 11.48
C CYS A 143 3.04 -8.12 11.70
N LEU A 144 3.11 -9.05 10.75
CA LEU A 144 2.50 -10.37 10.86
C LEU A 144 3.45 -11.30 11.64
N SER A 145 2.93 -12.06 12.60
CA SER A 145 3.71 -13.04 13.35
C SER A 145 3.60 -14.44 12.76
N ASN A 146 4.72 -15.17 12.73
CA ASN A 146 4.75 -16.62 12.47
C ASN A 146 5.10 -17.44 13.73
N GLY A 147 4.83 -16.89 14.93
CA GLY A 147 5.06 -17.55 16.21
C GLY A 147 5.93 -16.76 17.19
N ALA A 148 6.67 -15.77 16.70
CA ALA A 148 7.41 -14.80 17.50
C ALA A 148 7.68 -13.53 16.68
N ILE A 149 7.68 -12.37 17.33
CA ILE A 149 8.22 -11.12 16.79
C ILE A 149 9.36 -10.74 17.70
N THR A 150 10.57 -10.61 17.17
CA THR A 150 11.72 -10.21 17.98
C THR A 150 11.67 -8.71 18.24
N ASP A 151 12.29 -8.27 19.35
CA ASP A 151 12.50 -6.86 19.64
C ASP A 151 13.17 -6.11 18.48
N GLU A 152 14.08 -6.76 17.76
CA GLU A 152 14.75 -6.17 16.59
C GLU A 152 13.75 -5.91 15.45
N LEU A 153 12.95 -6.90 15.10
CA LEU A 153 11.91 -6.76 14.07
C LEU A 153 10.87 -5.70 14.47
N ALA A 154 10.47 -5.71 15.75
CA ALA A 154 9.59 -4.71 16.32
C ALA A 154 10.14 -3.29 16.18
N ARG A 155 11.41 -3.05 16.55
CA ARG A 155 12.06 -1.75 16.35
C ARG A 155 12.17 -1.36 14.87
N MET A 156 12.41 -2.32 13.97
CA MET A 156 12.48 -2.03 12.54
C MET A 156 11.12 -1.62 11.95
N VAL A 157 10.02 -2.25 12.38
CA VAL A 157 8.67 -1.94 11.88
C VAL A 157 8.05 -0.74 12.60
N PHE A 158 8.05 -0.74 13.93
CA PHE A 158 7.30 0.21 14.75
C PHE A 158 8.16 1.33 15.31
N GLY A 159 9.48 1.13 15.45
CA GLY A 159 10.37 2.06 16.17
C GLY A 159 10.35 1.87 17.69
N GLU A 160 9.49 0.99 18.21
CA GLU A 160 9.39 0.63 19.61
C GLU A 160 9.04 -0.86 19.77
N THR A 161 9.13 -1.36 21.01
CA THR A 161 8.85 -2.76 21.37
C THR A 161 7.72 -2.89 22.39
N ASP A 162 7.12 -1.78 22.81
CA ASP A 162 6.04 -1.78 23.80
C ASP A 162 4.83 -2.58 23.28
N ASN A 163 4.19 -3.31 24.19
CA ASN A 163 3.02 -4.15 23.93
C ASN A 163 3.22 -5.29 22.93
N ILE A 164 4.47 -5.63 22.57
CA ILE A 164 4.76 -6.76 21.70
C ILE A 164 5.07 -8.00 22.54
N ASP A 165 4.24 -9.02 22.36
CA ASP A 165 4.46 -10.36 22.88
C ASP A 165 5.31 -11.18 21.91
N ASN A 166 6.49 -11.57 22.38
CA ASN A 166 7.45 -12.39 21.64
C ASN A 166 6.96 -13.83 21.42
N HIS A 167 5.80 -14.23 21.97
CA HIS A 167 5.14 -15.51 21.74
C HIS A 167 3.76 -15.35 21.08
N ALA A 168 3.62 -14.35 20.20
CA ALA A 168 2.38 -14.11 19.47
C ALA A 168 1.89 -15.39 18.74
N PRO A 169 0.65 -15.86 19.00
CA PRO A 169 0.10 -17.04 18.35
C PRO A 169 0.09 -16.92 16.83
N ARG A 170 0.07 -18.06 16.14
CA ARG A 170 -0.18 -18.09 14.69
C ARG A 170 -1.49 -17.37 14.36
N PHE A 171 -1.55 -16.77 13.17
CA PHE A 171 -2.67 -15.93 12.75
C PHE A 171 -2.90 -14.71 13.65
N SER A 172 -1.84 -14.17 14.24
CA SER A 172 -1.88 -12.85 14.90
C SER A 172 -0.77 -11.95 14.39
N GLY A 173 -0.89 -10.66 14.68
CA GLY A 173 0.10 -9.66 14.33
C GLY A 173 -0.07 -8.42 15.18
N TYR A 174 0.69 -7.37 14.87
CA TYR A 174 0.59 -6.06 15.49
C TYR A 174 0.33 -4.99 14.43
N ILE A 175 -0.47 -4.00 14.79
CA ILE A 175 -0.75 -2.82 13.99
C ILE A 175 -0.45 -1.56 14.79
N MET A 176 0.09 -0.55 14.12
CA MET A 176 0.33 0.78 14.67
C MET A 176 -0.06 1.84 13.64
N THR A 177 -0.64 2.94 14.10
CA THR A 177 -1.05 4.07 13.26
C THR A 177 -0.44 5.37 13.77
N THR A 178 -0.20 6.31 12.86
CA THR A 178 0.35 7.64 13.21
C THR A 178 -0.73 8.65 13.60
N ASP A 179 -2.01 8.26 13.59
CA ASP A 179 -3.16 9.12 13.94
C ASP A 179 -3.39 9.27 15.46
N GLY A 180 -2.49 8.74 16.29
CA GLY A 180 -2.55 8.84 17.74
C GLY A 180 -3.47 7.82 18.42
N GLN A 181 -4.44 7.24 17.71
CA GLN A 181 -5.35 6.24 18.30
C GLN A 181 -4.67 4.90 18.54
N PHE A 182 -3.79 4.48 17.62
CA PHE A 182 -2.94 3.30 17.77
C PHE A 182 -1.46 3.70 17.74
N SER A 183 -1.10 4.71 18.53
CA SER A 183 0.28 5.22 18.64
C SER A 183 1.27 4.21 19.23
N LYS A 184 0.77 3.17 19.89
CA LYS A 184 1.55 1.99 20.30
C LYS A 184 1.09 0.75 19.52
N PRO A 185 2.00 -0.20 19.22
CA PRO A 185 1.63 -1.48 18.61
C PRO A 185 0.49 -2.16 19.37
N ARG A 186 -0.54 -2.58 18.65
CA ARG A 186 -1.66 -3.35 19.21
C ARG A 186 -1.81 -4.67 18.50
N LYS A 187 -2.03 -5.73 19.28
CA LYS A 187 -2.26 -7.06 18.75
C LYS A 187 -3.58 -7.12 18.00
N PHE A 188 -3.58 -7.81 16.87
CA PHE A 188 -4.79 -8.15 16.12
C PHE A 188 -4.73 -9.61 15.65
N TRP A 189 -5.90 -10.15 15.29
CA TRP A 189 -6.04 -11.51 14.77
C TRP A 189 -6.23 -11.46 13.25
N ASN A 190 -5.40 -12.21 12.53
CA ASN A 190 -5.48 -12.38 11.09
C ASN A 190 -6.68 -13.26 10.74
N ILE A 191 -7.28 -12.99 9.59
CA ILE A 191 -8.28 -13.90 9.01
C ILE A 191 -7.56 -15.16 8.55
N ASN A 192 -7.99 -16.32 9.05
CA ASN A 192 -7.49 -17.61 8.60
C ASN A 192 -8.16 -17.99 7.27
N LEU A 193 -7.54 -17.61 6.15
CA LEU A 193 -8.08 -17.91 4.83
C LEU A 193 -8.11 -19.42 4.55
N HIS A 194 -7.13 -20.18 5.06
CA HIS A 194 -6.98 -21.61 4.78
C HIS A 194 -8.06 -22.47 5.45
N GLU A 195 -8.40 -22.18 6.70
CA GLU A 195 -9.43 -22.92 7.44
C GLU A 195 -10.80 -22.89 6.74
N HIS A 196 -11.07 -21.81 6.00
CA HIS A 196 -12.31 -21.63 5.26
C HIS A 196 -12.15 -21.81 3.73
N GLY A 197 -10.97 -22.23 3.25
CA GLY A 197 -10.71 -22.45 1.83
C GLY A 197 -10.82 -21.18 0.96
N LEU A 198 -10.55 -20.01 1.54
CA LEU A 198 -10.67 -18.69 0.92
C LEU A 198 -9.40 -18.26 0.16
N GLU A 199 -8.30 -19.00 0.27
CA GLU A 199 -7.01 -18.73 -0.36
C GLU A 199 -6.98 -18.99 -1.87
N LYS A 200 -8.05 -19.57 -2.43
CA LYS A 200 -8.09 -19.99 -3.84
C LYS A 200 -8.26 -18.79 -4.77
N ILE A 201 -7.50 -18.75 -5.87
CA ILE A 201 -7.63 -17.74 -6.93
C ILE A 201 -9.08 -17.61 -7.41
N SER A 202 -9.79 -18.72 -7.60
CA SER A 202 -11.21 -18.72 -8.01
C SER A 202 -12.15 -18.07 -6.99
N ILE A 203 -11.79 -18.01 -5.71
CA ILE A 203 -12.54 -17.28 -4.69
C ILE A 203 -12.29 -15.78 -4.81
N PHE A 204 -11.05 -15.35 -5.05
CA PHE A 204 -10.71 -13.96 -5.32
C PHE A 204 -11.39 -13.45 -6.60
N GLU A 205 -11.40 -14.25 -7.67
CA GLU A 205 -12.11 -13.94 -8.91
C GLU A 205 -13.62 -13.76 -8.65
N LYS A 206 -14.25 -14.70 -7.94
CA LYS A 206 -15.67 -14.59 -7.56
C LYS A 206 -15.95 -13.33 -6.76
N ALA A 207 -15.08 -12.98 -5.80
CA ALA A 207 -15.22 -11.77 -5.00
C ALA A 207 -15.09 -10.50 -5.87
N PHE A 208 -14.13 -10.49 -6.79
CA PHE A 208 -13.92 -9.40 -7.75
C PHE A 208 -15.16 -9.19 -8.64
N LEU A 209 -15.65 -10.26 -9.27
CA LEU A 209 -16.84 -10.25 -10.13
C LEU A 209 -18.12 -9.88 -9.35
N TYR A 210 -18.28 -10.40 -8.13
CA TYR A 210 -19.38 -10.02 -7.23
C TYR A 210 -19.35 -8.51 -6.96
N GLY A 211 -18.16 -7.97 -6.67
CA GLY A 211 -17.95 -6.54 -6.51
C GLY A 211 -18.37 -5.74 -7.75
N ILE A 212 -18.01 -6.20 -8.96
CA ILE A 212 -18.42 -5.55 -10.21
C ILE A 212 -19.95 -5.58 -10.37
N LYS A 213 -20.59 -6.72 -10.14
CA LYS A 213 -22.04 -6.90 -10.31
C LYS A 213 -22.84 -6.03 -9.34
N LYS A 214 -22.49 -6.03 -8.06
CA LYS A 214 -23.16 -5.18 -7.05
C LYS A 214 -23.08 -3.70 -7.39
N ARG A 215 -21.98 -3.24 -8.01
CA ARG A 215 -21.82 -1.85 -8.45
C ARG A 215 -22.75 -1.46 -9.59
N LYS A 216 -22.95 -2.33 -10.59
CA LYS A 216 -23.90 -2.09 -11.69
C LYS A 216 -25.35 -1.97 -11.24
N LEU A 217 -25.70 -2.51 -10.07
CA LEU A 217 -27.04 -2.43 -9.49
C LEU A 217 -27.29 -1.14 -8.69
N LEU A 218 -26.25 -0.33 -8.45
CA LEU A 218 -26.29 0.92 -7.69
C LEU A 218 -26.19 2.16 -8.59
N GLU A 219 -26.15 1.97 -9.91
CA GLU A 219 -26.15 2.99 -10.96
C GLU A 219 -27.47 2.94 -11.73
#